data_AF-A0A7J2V9A8-F1
#
_entry.id   AF-A0A7J2V9A8-F1
#
_cell.length_a   1.000
_cell.length_b   1.000
_cell.length_c   1.000
_cell.angle_alpha   90.00
_cell.angle_beta   90.00
_cell.angle_gamma   90.00
#
_symmetry.space_group_name_H-M   'P 1'
#
loop_
_entity.id
_entity.type
_entity.pdbx_description
1 polymer ?
#
loop_
_entity_poly.entity_id
_entity_poly.type
_entity_poly.pdbx_seq_one_letter_code
_entity_poly.pdbx_strand_id
1 'polypeptide(L)'
;MWVDESTLYFKSPHTPWINTIEDYALLPYIAPETKLVYAHMGGLLNFREVLGIAAHRNVYLDTSYSIVTISREIGLDRLSQYIKLLGADKFLFGSDTIPGLTPRELSVKTQIDLVKSLTLGEEEKEKILYRNAESLLKIP
;
A
#
# COMPACT_ATOMS: atom_id res chain seq x y z
N MET A 1 -13.79 -33.75 -8.00
CA MET A 1 -14.72 -32.76 -8.61
C MET A 1 -14.40 -31.45 -7.92
N TRP A 2 -13.67 -30.55 -8.57
CA TRP A 2 -13.33 -29.25 -8.00
C TRP A 2 -14.52 -28.34 -8.28
N VAL A 3 -15.20 -27.92 -7.21
CA VAL A 3 -16.30 -26.95 -7.31
C VAL A 3 -15.67 -25.58 -7.43
N ASP A 4 -16.02 -24.83 -8.46
CA ASP A 4 -15.62 -23.44 -8.62
C ASP A 4 -16.38 -22.58 -7.62
N GLU A 5 -15.79 -22.42 -6.43
CA GLU A 5 -16.33 -21.58 -5.35
C GLU A 5 -16.11 -20.09 -5.59
N SER A 6 -15.47 -19.67 -6.69
CA SER A 6 -15.23 -18.24 -6.97
C SER A 6 -16.54 -17.45 -6.94
N THR A 7 -17.63 -18.04 -7.43
CA THR A 7 -18.98 -17.46 -7.44
C THR A 7 -19.60 -17.25 -6.06
N LEU A 8 -19.13 -17.92 -5.00
CA LEU A 8 -19.62 -17.69 -3.63
C LEU A 8 -19.14 -16.36 -3.04
N TYR A 9 -18.06 -15.81 -3.57
CA TYR A 9 -17.42 -14.60 -3.04
C TYR A 9 -17.77 -13.33 -3.81
N PHE A 10 -18.16 -13.42 -5.08
CA PHE A 10 -18.59 -12.26 -5.88
C PHE A 10 -20.08 -11.96 -5.70
N LYS A 11 -20.41 -10.97 -4.85
CA LYS A 11 -21.80 -10.58 -4.52
C LYS A 11 -22.49 -9.64 -5.52
N SER A 12 -21.85 -9.34 -6.66
CA SER A 12 -22.35 -8.40 -7.67
C SER A 12 -22.22 -9.02 -9.07
N PRO A 13 -23.08 -8.70 -10.06
CA PRO A 13 -22.84 -9.11 -11.43
C PRO A 13 -21.42 -8.72 -11.85
N HIS A 14 -20.62 -9.74 -12.16
CA HIS A 14 -19.20 -9.60 -12.48
C HIS A 14 -19.03 -8.59 -13.62
N THR A 15 -18.49 -7.42 -13.28
CA THR A 15 -18.15 -6.39 -14.25
C THR A 15 -16.63 -6.38 -14.34
N PRO A 16 -16.02 -6.94 -15.41
CA PRO A 16 -14.58 -7.23 -15.44
C PRO A 16 -13.66 -5.99 -15.36
N TRP A 17 -14.24 -4.79 -15.44
CA TRP A 17 -13.54 -3.50 -15.39
C TRP A 17 -13.75 -2.74 -14.08
N ILE A 18 -14.54 -3.30 -13.15
CA ILE A 18 -14.85 -2.69 -11.85
C ILE A 18 -14.46 -3.69 -10.77
N ASN A 19 -13.34 -3.40 -10.10
CA ASN A 19 -12.95 -4.13 -8.90
C ASN A 19 -13.40 -3.34 -7.67
N THR A 20 -14.06 -4.05 -6.76
CA THR A 20 -14.47 -3.56 -5.44
C THR A 20 -13.35 -3.83 -4.42
N ILE A 21 -13.43 -3.20 -3.25
CA ILE A 21 -12.43 -3.45 -2.19
C ILE A 21 -12.48 -4.91 -1.71
N GLU A 22 -13.65 -5.54 -1.77
CA GLU A 22 -13.88 -6.95 -1.45
C GLU A 22 -13.08 -7.87 -2.38
N ASP A 23 -12.98 -7.54 -3.67
CA ASP A 23 -12.19 -8.32 -4.62
C ASP A 23 -10.72 -8.35 -4.22
N TYR A 24 -10.18 -7.21 -3.78
CA TYR A 24 -8.82 -7.12 -3.23
C TYR A 24 -8.72 -7.87 -1.90
N ALA A 25 -9.68 -7.72 -0.98
CA ALA A 25 -9.66 -8.41 0.31
C ALA A 25 -9.60 -9.94 0.20
N LEU A 26 -10.08 -10.51 -0.91
CA LEU A 26 -10.05 -11.96 -1.18
C LEU A 26 -8.72 -12.46 -1.74
N LEU A 27 -7.96 -11.64 -2.47
CA LEU A 27 -6.72 -12.06 -3.13
C LEU A 27 -5.69 -12.72 -2.18
N PRO A 28 -5.47 -12.24 -0.93
CA PRO A 28 -4.53 -12.88 -0.02
C PRO A 28 -4.92 -14.30 0.37
N TYR A 29 -6.22 -14.64 0.31
CA TYR A 29 -6.73 -15.98 0.60
C TYR A 29 -6.68 -16.89 -0.62
N ILE A 30 -6.94 -16.34 -1.81
CA ILE A 30 -6.93 -17.09 -3.08
C ILE A 30 -5.50 -17.38 -3.55
N ALA A 31 -4.58 -16.44 -3.31
CA ALA A 31 -3.19 -16.53 -3.72
C ALA A 31 -2.24 -16.32 -2.53
N PRO A 32 -2.27 -17.19 -1.50
CA PRO A 32 -1.57 -16.97 -0.23
C PRO A 32 -0.04 -17.00 -0.34
N GLU A 33 0.49 -17.63 -1.38
CA GLU A 33 1.94 -17.71 -1.64
C GLU A 33 2.43 -16.62 -2.60
N THR A 34 1.52 -15.82 -3.17
CA THR A 34 1.86 -14.69 -4.02
C THR A 34 2.09 -13.45 -3.17
N LYS A 35 3.21 -12.76 -3.41
CA LYS A 35 3.45 -11.41 -2.85
C LYS A 35 2.58 -10.41 -3.59
N LEU A 36 1.66 -9.76 -2.88
CA LEU A 36 0.72 -8.80 -3.42
C LEU A 36 1.15 -7.39 -3.01
N VAL A 37 1.40 -6.50 -3.97
CA VAL A 37 1.68 -5.08 -3.70
C VAL A 37 0.47 -4.27 -4.11
N TYR A 38 -0.22 -3.67 -3.14
CA TYR A 38 -1.37 -2.81 -3.42
C TYR A 38 -0.94 -1.38 -3.58
N ALA A 39 -1.41 -0.81 -4.69
CA ALA A 39 -0.95 0.48 -5.09
C ALA A 39 -1.52 1.61 -4.25
N HIS A 40 -0.67 2.58 -3.96
CA HIS A 40 -1.03 3.88 -3.40
C HIS A 40 -1.77 3.76 -2.06
N MET A 41 -1.50 2.73 -1.26
CA MET A 41 -2.17 2.46 0.02
C MET A 41 -3.71 2.58 -0.02
N GLY A 42 -4.36 2.31 -1.16
CA GLY A 42 -5.81 2.46 -1.31
C GLY A 42 -6.33 3.88 -1.58
N GLY A 43 -5.44 4.85 -1.75
CA GLY A 43 -5.79 6.26 -1.98
C GLY A 43 -6.52 6.89 -0.79
N LEU A 44 -6.96 8.13 -0.94
CA LEU A 44 -7.63 8.85 0.16
C LEU A 44 -8.95 8.20 0.60
N LEU A 45 -9.66 7.54 -0.32
CA LEU A 45 -11.02 7.04 -0.07
C LEU A 45 -11.04 5.68 0.65
N ASN A 46 -10.07 4.80 0.41
CA ASN A 46 -10.10 3.41 0.91
C ASN A 46 -8.86 3.02 1.73
N PHE A 47 -8.05 3.97 2.19
CA PHE A 47 -6.81 3.61 2.85
C PHE A 47 -7.00 2.83 4.15
N ARG A 48 -8.11 3.03 4.87
CA ARG A 48 -8.35 2.30 6.13
C ARG A 48 -8.61 0.83 5.86
N GLU A 49 -9.41 0.54 4.84
CA GLU A 49 -9.73 -0.79 4.37
C GLU A 49 -8.47 -1.47 3.82
N VAL A 50 -7.69 -0.78 2.99
CA VAL A 50 -6.44 -1.33 2.42
C VAL A 50 -5.38 -1.56 3.50
N LEU A 51 -5.21 -0.67 4.48
CA LEU A 51 -4.35 -0.92 5.63
C LEU A 51 -4.83 -2.13 6.45
N GLY A 52 -6.15 -2.33 6.56
CA GLY A 52 -6.73 -3.53 7.18
C GLY A 52 -6.36 -4.82 6.42
N ILE A 53 -6.48 -4.81 5.08
CA ILE A 53 -6.07 -5.94 4.24
C ILE A 53 -4.57 -6.20 4.35
N ALA A 54 -3.76 -5.15 4.47
CA ALA A 54 -2.31 -5.25 4.61
C ALA A 54 -1.83 -5.99 5.87
N ALA A 55 -2.72 -6.24 6.85
CA ALA A 55 -2.43 -7.12 7.97
C ALA A 55 -2.13 -8.57 7.53
N HIS A 56 -2.58 -8.98 6.33
CA HIS A 56 -2.21 -10.27 5.75
C HIS A 56 -0.72 -10.37 5.45
N ARG A 57 -0.11 -11.53 5.75
CA ARG A 57 1.36 -11.73 5.68
C ARG A 57 1.97 -11.44 4.31
N ASN A 58 1.24 -11.71 3.23
CA ASN A 58 1.71 -11.62 1.85
C ASN A 58 1.28 -10.32 1.15
N VAL A 59 0.68 -9.37 1.88
CA VAL A 59 0.26 -8.07 1.35
C VAL A 59 1.26 -7.00 1.78
N TYR A 60 1.68 -6.22 0.79
CA TYR A 60 2.58 -5.09 0.85
C TYR A 60 1.90 -3.88 0.19
N LEU A 61 2.38 -2.68 0.49
CA LEU A 61 1.79 -1.42 0.03
C LEU A 61 2.85 -0.54 -0.61
N ASP A 62 2.57 0.06 -1.77
CA ASP A 62 3.37 1.21 -2.21
C ASP A 62 2.79 2.53 -1.66
N THR A 63 3.67 3.47 -1.30
CA THR A 63 3.27 4.72 -0.65
C THR A 63 2.66 5.72 -1.62
N SER A 64 3.31 5.95 -2.77
CA SER A 64 2.94 6.93 -3.82
C SER A 64 2.49 8.28 -3.27
N TYR A 65 1.72 9.04 -4.06
CA TYR A 65 1.15 10.31 -3.61
C TYR A 65 0.28 10.17 -2.35
N SER A 66 -0.17 8.95 -2.01
CA SER A 66 -1.01 8.69 -0.85
C SER A 66 -0.31 8.94 0.48
N ILE A 67 1.03 8.89 0.55
CA ILE A 67 1.73 9.32 1.77
C ILE A 67 1.44 10.79 2.08
N VAL A 68 1.27 11.62 1.06
CA VAL A 68 0.92 13.03 1.20
C VAL A 68 -0.54 13.19 1.59
N THR A 69 -1.46 12.53 0.89
CA THR A 69 -2.90 12.72 1.11
C THR A 69 -3.35 12.13 2.45
N ILE A 70 -2.88 10.93 2.80
CA ILE A 70 -3.20 10.29 4.08
C ILE A 70 -2.56 11.06 5.24
N SER A 71 -1.30 11.49 5.14
CA SER A 71 -0.69 12.28 6.22
C SER A 71 -1.41 13.60 6.47
N ARG A 72 -1.97 14.24 5.44
CA ARG A 72 -2.83 15.42 5.59
C ARG A 72 -4.16 15.10 6.28
N GLU A 73 -4.76 13.95 5.95
CA GLU A 73 -6.05 13.51 6.48
C GLU A 73 -5.98 13.10 7.97
N ILE A 74 -4.98 12.30 8.35
CA ILE A 74 -4.90 11.72 9.71
C ILE A 74 -3.74 12.25 10.55
N GLY A 75 -2.81 13.00 9.97
CA GLY A 75 -1.59 13.46 10.64
C GLY A 75 -0.45 12.43 10.61
N LEU A 76 0.78 12.93 10.72
CA LEU A 76 2.01 12.10 10.69
C LEU A 76 2.09 11.11 11.86
N ASP A 77 1.66 11.49 13.05
CA ASP A 77 1.70 10.61 14.23
C ASP A 77 0.80 9.39 14.07
N ARG A 78 -0.44 9.59 13.60
CA ARG A 78 -1.36 8.47 13.36
C ARG A 78 -0.89 7.59 12.22
N LEU A 79 -0.38 8.18 11.14
CA LEU A 79 0.22 7.41 10.05
C LEU A 79 1.41 6.57 10.53
N SER A 80 2.28 7.15 11.36
CA SER A 80 3.41 6.44 11.98
C SER A 80 2.93 5.28 12.86
N GLN A 81 1.83 5.45 13.61
CA GLN A 81 1.24 4.37 14.40
C GLN A 81 0.71 3.24 13.52
N TYR A 82 0.01 3.54 12.42
CA TYR A 82 -0.44 2.51 11.48
C TYR A 82 0.73 1.71 10.89
N ILE A 83 1.79 2.41 10.47
CA ILE A 83 2.99 1.76 9.92
C ILE A 83 3.64 0.86 10.97
N LYS A 84 3.77 1.31 12.22
CA LYS A 84 4.33 0.49 13.32
C LYS A 84 3.49 -0.75 13.62
N LEU A 85 2.17 -0.61 13.62
CA LEU A 85 1.26 -1.72 13.90
C LEU A 85 1.30 -2.80 12.81
N LEU A 86 1.42 -2.38 11.55
CA LEU A 86 1.50 -3.29 10.41
C LEU A 86 2.91 -3.87 10.22
N GLY A 87 3.94 -3.10 10.58
CA GLY A 87 5.33 -3.39 10.29
C GLY A 87 5.84 -2.57 9.11
N ALA A 88 6.94 -1.84 9.32
CA ALA A 88 7.56 -1.01 8.27
C ALA A 88 8.03 -1.84 7.07
N ASP A 89 8.25 -3.15 7.22
CA ASP A 89 8.63 -4.10 6.15
C ASP A 89 7.55 -4.27 5.06
N LYS A 90 6.31 -3.85 5.34
CA LYS A 90 5.20 -3.94 4.38
C LYS A 90 5.14 -2.78 3.39
N PHE A 91 5.87 -1.71 3.62
CA PHE A 91 5.73 -0.47 2.87
C PHE A 91 6.89 -0.26 1.91
N LEU A 92 6.59 0.08 0.67
CA LEU A 92 7.56 0.36 -0.37
C LEU A 92 7.39 1.80 -0.84
N PHE A 93 8.49 2.54 -0.91
CA PHE A 93 8.44 3.86 -1.51
C PHE A 93 8.18 3.75 -3.01
N GLY A 94 7.04 4.31 -3.42
CA GLY A 94 6.72 4.67 -4.80
C GLY A 94 6.41 6.15 -4.82
N SER A 95 6.65 6.84 -5.95
CA SER A 95 6.33 8.27 -6.05
C SER A 95 5.10 8.57 -6.89
N ASP A 96 4.75 7.67 -7.82
CA ASP A 96 3.73 7.91 -8.85
C ASP A 96 3.87 9.29 -9.54
N THR A 97 5.13 9.70 -9.76
CA THR A 97 5.44 11.00 -10.34
C THR A 97 5.49 10.90 -11.86
N ILE A 98 4.69 11.73 -12.52
CA ILE A 98 4.70 11.94 -13.96
C ILE A 98 5.36 13.29 -14.23
N PRO A 99 6.53 13.32 -14.90
CA PRO A 99 7.23 14.57 -15.22
C PRO A 99 6.32 15.57 -15.94
N GLY A 100 6.24 16.79 -15.41
CA GLY A 100 5.44 17.88 -15.98
C GLY A 100 3.93 17.84 -15.67
N LEU A 101 3.41 16.76 -15.09
CA LEU A 101 1.99 16.65 -14.72
C LEU A 101 1.76 16.59 -13.20
N THR A 102 2.70 16.01 -12.44
CA THR A 102 2.57 15.93 -10.98
C THR A 102 2.81 17.29 -10.33
N PRO A 103 1.86 17.81 -9.53
CA PRO A 103 2.03 19.06 -8.77
C PRO A 103 3.22 19.01 -7.82
N ARG A 104 3.83 20.17 -7.52
CA ARG A 104 5.03 20.27 -6.68
C ARG A 104 4.82 19.70 -5.28
N GLU A 105 3.64 19.86 -4.72
CA GLU A 105 3.25 19.33 -3.42
C GLU A 105 3.17 17.80 -3.37
N LEU A 106 3.11 17.14 -4.53
CA LEU A 106 3.19 15.68 -4.68
C LEU A 106 4.54 15.24 -5.24
N SER A 107 5.55 16.11 -5.28
CA SER A 107 6.88 15.76 -5.83
C SER A 107 7.55 14.63 -5.04
N VAL A 108 8.43 13.88 -5.73
CA VAL A 108 9.28 12.84 -5.12
C VAL A 108 9.98 13.36 -3.85
N LYS A 109 10.53 14.59 -3.89
CA LYS A 109 11.21 15.19 -2.74
C LYS A 109 10.26 15.36 -1.55
N THR A 110 9.06 15.91 -1.78
CA THR A 110 8.06 16.09 -0.72
C THR A 110 7.69 14.76 -0.08
N GLN A 111 7.52 13.72 -0.89
CA GLN A 111 7.17 12.38 -0.40
C GLN A 111 8.31 11.76 0.43
N ILE A 112 9.57 11.88 -0.02
CA ILE A 112 10.74 11.42 0.75
C ILE A 112 10.86 12.17 2.08
N ASP A 113 10.70 13.49 2.06
CA ASP A 113 10.79 14.31 3.27
C ASP A 113 9.69 13.93 4.28
N LEU A 114 8.47 13.63 3.82
CA LEU A 114 7.40 13.14 4.67
C LEU A 114 7.75 11.81 5.34
N VAL A 115 8.30 10.84 4.59
CA VAL A 115 8.75 9.56 5.17
C VAL A 115 9.81 9.81 6.25
N LYS A 116 10.75 10.74 6.02
CA LYS A 116 11.77 11.11 7.00
C LYS A 116 11.19 11.79 8.25
N SER A 117 10.08 12.51 8.11
CA SER A 117 9.35 13.17 9.20
C SER A 117 8.44 12.23 10.00
N LEU A 118 8.22 10.99 9.58
CA LEU A 118 7.46 10.01 10.36
C LEU A 118 8.18 9.70 11.68
N THR A 119 7.42 9.50 12.75
CA THR A 119 7.91 9.15 14.09
C THR A 119 8.27 7.66 14.16
N LEU A 120 9.15 7.22 13.26
CA LEU A 120 9.71 5.87 13.11
C LEU A 120 11.22 5.89 13.39
N GLY A 121 11.82 4.73 13.68
CA GLY A 121 13.27 4.57 13.74
C GLY A 121 13.93 4.75 12.36
N GLU A 122 15.23 5.05 12.33
CA GLU A 122 15.95 5.25 11.06
C GLU A 122 15.97 3.99 10.20
N GLU A 123 16.11 2.80 10.79
CA GLU A 123 16.02 1.53 10.06
C GLU A 123 14.64 1.29 9.45
N GLU A 124 13.57 1.72 10.11
CA GLU A 124 12.20 1.62 9.58
C GLU A 124 12.00 2.56 8.39
N LYS A 125 12.53 3.78 8.46
CA LYS A 125 12.51 4.73 7.34
C LYS A 125 13.34 4.21 6.17
N GLU A 126 14.50 3.61 6.43
CA GLU A 126 15.37 3.01 5.43
C GLU A 126 14.68 1.85 4.71
N LYS A 127 13.96 1.00 5.46
CA LYS A 127 13.09 -0.05 4.92
C LYS A 127 12.09 0.49 3.93
N ILE A 128 11.32 1.49 4.33
CA ILE A 128 10.29 2.11 3.48
C ILE A 128 10.92 2.72 2.22
N LEU A 129 12.01 3.47 2.38
CA LEU A 129 12.63 4.20 1.27
C LEU A 129 13.27 3.30 0.23
N TYR A 130 13.90 2.18 0.62
CA TYR A 130 14.51 1.29 -0.37
C TYR A 130 14.73 -0.17 0.04
N ARG A 131 15.05 -0.52 1.30
CA ARG A 131 15.44 -1.91 1.63
C ARG A 131 14.32 -2.92 1.39
N ASN A 132 13.07 -2.51 1.56
CA ASN A 132 11.94 -3.40 1.27
C ASN A 132 11.82 -3.68 -0.22
N ALA A 133 12.00 -2.67 -1.08
CA ALA A 133 11.97 -2.85 -2.53
C ALA A 133 13.14 -3.71 -3.01
N GLU A 134 14.35 -3.46 -2.48
CA GLU A 134 15.56 -4.26 -2.72
C GLU A 134 15.29 -5.76 -2.44
N SER A 135 14.80 -6.06 -1.24
CA SER A 135 14.49 -7.43 -0.80
C SER A 135 13.31 -8.06 -1.57
N LEU A 136 12.22 -7.30 -1.79
CA LEU A 136 11.00 -7.84 -2.38
C LEU A 136 11.17 -8.13 -3.87
N LEU A 137 11.81 -7.21 -4.60
CA LEU A 137 11.99 -7.26 -6.05
C LEU A 137 13.29 -7.96 -6.47
N LYS A 138 14.16 -8.31 -5.50
CA LYS A 138 15.46 -8.95 -5.75
C LYS A 138 16.34 -8.13 -6.69
N ILE A 139 16.31 -6.81 -6.51
CA ILE A 139 17.16 -5.89 -7.26
C ILE A 139 18.50 -5.73 -6.52
N PRO A 140 19.65 -5.74 -7.24
CA PRO A 140 20.99 -5.69 -6.67
C PRO A 140 21.36 -4.31 -6.13
#